data_AF-A0A7S2LHX8-F1
#
_entry.id   AF-A0A7S2LHX8-F1
#
_cell.length_a   1.000
_cell.length_b   1.000
_cell.length_c   1.000
_cell.angle_alpha   90.00
_cell.angle_beta   90.00
_cell.angle_gamma   90.00
#
_symmetry.space_group_name_H-M   'P 1'
#
loop_
_entity.id
_entity.type
_entity.pdbx_description
1 polymer ?
#
loop_
_entity_poly.entity_id
_entity_poly.type
_entity_poly.pdbx_seq_one_letter_code
_entity_poly.pdbx_strand_id
1 'polypeptide(L)'
;ANLDILGEGKYSEIMRKHPESGSSVITFKFACSLLGSIVTNSYVGPLTDGGHFHIIFCIALGLLLTPFYPTLRGWLPEKKRRKSDPGMTKICCGCLFDQGSFQKKRTPFIVIALSGLAVPLLSAVTTFASLGIGIGVSMIVLLILATVTYVVFPRVVFRIIVAIML
;
A
#
# COMPACT_ATOMS: atom_id res chain seq x y z
N ALA A 1 -4.69 -1.49 -1.63
CA ALA A 1 -3.38 -1.14 -1.04
C ALA A 1 -2.21 -1.59 -1.92
N ASN A 2 -1.95 -2.90 -2.09
CA ASN A 2 -0.75 -3.36 -2.82
C ASN A 2 -0.66 -2.90 -4.29
N LEU A 3 -1.77 -2.94 -5.03
CA LEU A 3 -1.80 -2.50 -6.43
C LEU A 3 -1.58 -1.00 -6.59
N ASP A 4 -1.99 -0.22 -5.58
CA ASP A 4 -1.83 1.22 -5.60
C ASP A 4 -0.36 1.60 -5.39
N ILE A 5 0.31 0.95 -4.42
CA ILE A 5 1.74 1.12 -4.18
C ILE A 5 2.58 0.71 -5.41
N LEU A 6 2.20 -0.39 -6.08
CA LEU A 6 2.85 -0.82 -7.33
C LEU A 6 2.66 0.22 -8.45
N GLY A 7 1.46 0.80 -8.55
CA GLY A 7 1.16 1.89 -9.47
C GLY A 7 2.01 3.12 -9.18
N GLU A 8 2.03 3.60 -7.93
CA GLU A 8 2.78 4.79 -7.51
C GLU A 8 4.28 4.68 -7.77
N GLY A 9 4.87 3.51 -7.53
CA GLY A 9 6.26 3.23 -7.88
C GLY A 9 6.52 3.37 -9.38
N LYS A 10 5.59 2.89 -10.21
CA LYS A 10 5.72 2.95 -11.67
C LYS A 10 5.50 4.35 -12.23
N TYR A 11 4.48 5.06 -11.75
CA TYR A 11 4.25 6.45 -12.15
C TYR A 11 5.42 7.34 -11.74
N SER A 12 6.04 7.12 -10.58
CA SER A 12 7.26 7.83 -10.16
C SER A 12 8.42 7.60 -11.15
N GLU A 13 8.56 6.40 -11.71
CA GLU A 13 9.54 6.12 -12.77
C GLU A 13 9.22 6.89 -14.05
N ILE A 14 7.95 6.92 -14.46
CA ILE A 14 7.47 7.61 -15.67
C ILE A 14 7.62 9.13 -15.53
N MET A 15 7.24 9.70 -14.38
CA MET A 15 7.40 11.13 -14.06
C MET A 15 8.87 11.56 -14.10
N ARG A 16 9.79 10.65 -13.75
CA ARG A 16 11.24 10.91 -13.86
C ARG A 16 11.73 10.93 -15.31
N LYS A 17 11.11 10.16 -16.20
CA LYS A 17 11.47 10.14 -17.63
C LYS A 17 10.79 11.25 -18.43
N HIS A 18 9.54 11.57 -18.09
CA HIS A 18 8.71 12.57 -18.77
C HIS A 18 8.09 13.53 -17.74
N PRO A 19 8.86 14.54 -17.28
CA PRO A 19 8.43 15.46 -16.23
C PRO A 19 7.22 16.32 -16.64
N GLU A 20 7.05 16.60 -17.93
CA GLU A 20 5.95 17.41 -18.47
C GLU A 20 4.56 16.78 -18.35
N SER A 21 4.48 15.43 -18.32
CA SER A 21 3.21 14.70 -18.28
C SER A 21 2.87 14.13 -16.90
N GLY A 22 3.70 14.37 -15.89
CA GLY A 22 3.56 13.72 -14.59
C GLY A 22 2.27 14.05 -13.85
N SER A 23 1.83 15.31 -13.90
CA SER A 23 0.60 15.77 -13.22
C SER A 23 -0.66 15.18 -13.85
N SER A 24 -0.69 15.06 -15.17
CA SER A 24 -1.85 14.54 -15.92
C SER A 24 -2.13 13.07 -15.61
N VAL A 25 -1.07 12.27 -15.42
CA VAL A 25 -1.20 10.84 -15.08
C VAL A 25 -1.81 10.65 -13.69
N ILE A 26 -1.37 11.44 -12.71
CA ILE A 26 -1.91 11.40 -11.33
C ILE A 26 -3.38 11.85 -11.32
N THR A 27 -3.68 12.95 -12.02
CA THR A 27 -5.06 13.48 -12.11
C THR A 27 -5.99 12.45 -12.75
N PHE A 28 -5.54 11.76 -13.80
CA PHE A 28 -6.31 10.70 -14.44
C PHE A 28 -6.59 9.53 -13.49
N LYS A 29 -5.59 9.07 -12.72
CA LYS A 29 -5.79 8.04 -11.67
C LYS A 29 -6.87 8.48 -10.69
N PHE A 30 -6.77 9.70 -10.15
CA PHE A 30 -7.73 10.20 -9.16
C PHE A 30 -9.13 10.32 -9.74
N ALA A 31 -9.27 10.78 -10.99
CA ALA A 31 -10.55 10.82 -11.69
C ALA A 31 -11.17 9.41 -11.82
N CYS A 32 -10.39 8.41 -12.23
CA CYS A 32 -10.86 7.02 -12.29
C CYS A 32 -11.24 6.47 -10.90
N SER A 33 -10.49 6.80 -9.86
CA SER A 33 -10.80 6.39 -8.49
C SER A 33 -12.11 7.03 -7.98
N LEU A 34 -12.34 8.30 -8.31
CA LEU A 34 -13.55 9.01 -7.94
C LEU A 34 -14.77 8.44 -8.67
N LEU A 35 -14.65 8.17 -9.97
CA LEU A 35 -15.69 7.50 -10.76
C LEU A 35 -16.02 6.12 -10.20
N GLY A 36 -14.99 5.31 -9.89
CA GLY A 36 -15.19 4.00 -9.26
C GLY A 36 -15.93 4.10 -7.92
N SER A 37 -15.65 5.14 -7.14
CA SER A 37 -16.31 5.39 -5.85
C SER A 37 -17.78 5.79 -6.03
N ILE A 38 -18.08 6.64 -7.01
CA ILE A 38 -19.46 7.04 -7.35
C ILE A 38 -20.28 5.82 -7.78
N VAL A 39 -19.73 5.00 -8.68
CA VAL A 39 -20.38 3.78 -9.15
C VAL A 39 -20.57 2.79 -8.00
N THR A 40 -19.58 2.64 -7.12
CA THR A 40 -19.70 1.73 -5.96
C THR A 40 -20.81 2.17 -5.01
N ASN A 41 -20.85 3.46 -4.66
CA ASN A 41 -21.86 3.98 -3.75
C ASN A 41 -23.28 3.91 -4.33
N SER A 42 -23.45 3.97 -5.64
CA SER A 42 -24.79 3.93 -6.26
C SER A 42 -25.46 2.56 -6.17
N TYR A 43 -24.71 1.45 -6.19
CA TYR A 43 -25.28 0.11 -6.03
C TYR A 43 -25.13 -0.47 -4.61
N VAL A 44 -24.07 -0.12 -3.87
CA VAL A 44 -23.86 -0.69 -2.52
C VAL A 44 -24.95 -0.27 -1.55
N GLY A 45 -25.43 0.98 -1.60
CA GLY A 45 -26.51 1.46 -0.73
C GLY A 45 -27.81 0.64 -0.88
N PRO A 46 -28.42 0.63 -2.08
CA PRO A 46 -29.66 -0.10 -2.31
C PRO A 46 -29.57 -1.61 -2.04
N LEU A 47 -28.44 -2.25 -2.36
CA LEU A 47 -28.24 -3.69 -2.12
C LEU A 47 -28.07 -4.03 -0.64
N THR A 48 -27.50 -3.11 0.15
CA THR A 48 -27.33 -3.26 1.60
C THR A 48 -28.68 -3.15 2.31
N ASP A 49 -29.51 -2.19 1.90
CA ASP A 49 -30.86 -2.00 2.46
C ASP A 49 -31.77 -3.19 2.13
N GLY A 50 -31.56 -3.85 1.00
CA GLY A 50 -32.24 -5.10 0.61
C GLY A 50 -31.72 -6.38 1.30
N GLY A 51 -30.69 -6.28 2.15
CA GLY A 51 -30.11 -7.44 2.85
C GLY A 51 -29.33 -8.42 1.97
N HIS A 52 -29.04 -8.06 0.71
CA HIS A 52 -28.38 -8.93 -0.26
C HIS A 52 -26.85 -8.85 -0.20
N PHE A 53 -26.28 -9.09 0.98
CA PHE A 53 -24.83 -9.00 1.21
C PHE A 53 -24.00 -9.93 0.32
N HIS A 54 -24.49 -11.13 0.01
CA HIS A 54 -23.78 -12.10 -0.82
C HIS A 54 -23.46 -11.57 -2.23
N ILE A 55 -24.37 -10.79 -2.81
CA ILE A 55 -24.20 -10.23 -4.16
C ILE A 55 -23.10 -9.16 -4.14
N ILE A 56 -23.07 -8.32 -3.10
CA ILE A 56 -22.03 -7.31 -2.90
C ILE A 56 -20.65 -7.97 -2.80
N PHE A 57 -20.52 -9.04 -2.00
CA PHE A 57 -19.25 -9.76 -1.88
C PHE A 57 -18.82 -10.45 -3.18
N CYS A 58 -19.74 -11.02 -3.94
CA CYS A 58 -19.43 -11.58 -5.27
C CYS A 58 -18.93 -10.52 -6.25
N ILE A 59 -19.58 -9.36 -6.30
CA ILE A 59 -19.15 -8.23 -7.14
C ILE A 59 -17.77 -7.73 -6.72
N ALA A 60 -17.57 -7.54 -5.41
CA ALA A 60 -16.28 -7.12 -4.86
C ALA A 60 -15.15 -8.12 -5.19
N LEU A 61 -15.43 -9.42 -5.11
CA LEU A 61 -14.49 -10.47 -5.50
C LEU A 61 -14.12 -10.41 -6.98
N GLY A 62 -15.10 -10.19 -7.86
CA GLY A 62 -14.87 -9.99 -9.29
C GLY A 62 -14.01 -8.76 -9.59
N LEU A 63 -14.30 -7.64 -8.93
CA LEU A 63 -13.50 -6.42 -9.05
C LEU A 63 -12.06 -6.63 -8.54
N LEU A 64 -11.86 -7.41 -7.47
CA LEU A 64 -10.53 -7.73 -6.94
C LEU A 64 -9.69 -8.56 -7.93
N LEU A 65 -10.31 -9.39 -8.76
CA LEU A 65 -9.65 -10.20 -9.79
C LEU A 65 -9.31 -9.42 -11.06
N THR A 66 -10.02 -8.32 -11.33
CA THR A 66 -9.80 -7.45 -12.49
C THR A 66 -8.33 -7.03 -12.69
N PRO A 67 -7.57 -6.60 -11.66
CA PRO A 67 -6.15 -6.26 -11.77
C PRO A 67 -5.21 -7.47 -11.94
N PHE A 68 -5.70 -8.70 -11.75
CA PHE A 68 -4.90 -9.91 -11.96
C PHE A 68 -4.58 -10.11 -13.45
N TYR A 69 -5.55 -9.81 -14.33
CA TYR A 69 -5.40 -9.91 -15.78
C TYR A 69 -4.25 -9.05 -16.36
N PRO A 70 -4.19 -7.72 -16.15
CA PRO A 70 -3.09 -6.90 -16.67
C PRO A 70 -1.73 -7.26 -16.05
N THR A 71 -1.73 -7.72 -14.80
CA THR A 71 -0.52 -8.20 -14.13
C THR A 71 0.03 -9.44 -14.82
N LEU A 72 -0.82 -10.44 -15.10
CA LEU A 72 -0.44 -11.66 -15.83
C LEU A 72 -0.02 -11.37 -17.29
N ARG A 73 -0.70 -10.42 -17.94
CA ARG A 73 -0.40 -10.02 -19.32
C ARG A 73 0.88 -9.17 -19.44
N GLY A 74 1.56 -8.90 -18.34
CA GLY A 74 2.83 -8.17 -18.33
C GLY A 74 2.71 -6.71 -18.77
N TRP A 75 1.53 -6.10 -18.58
CA TRP A 75 1.33 -4.66 -18.88
C TRP A 75 2.23 -3.75 -18.05
N LEU A 76 2.73 -4.26 -16.92
CA LEU A 76 3.93 -3.74 -16.26
C LEU A 76 5.15 -4.56 -16.72
N PRO A 77 5.88 -4.13 -17.77
CA PRO A 77 7.16 -4.73 -18.11
C PRO A 77 8.18 -4.33 -17.04
N GLU A 78 8.21 -5.11 -15.97
CA GLU A 78 9.19 -4.98 -14.92
C GLU A 78 10.52 -5.52 -15.45
N LYS A 79 11.59 -4.74 -15.34
CA LYS A 79 12.91 -5.20 -15.77
C LYS A 79 13.35 -6.35 -14.86
N LYS A 80 13.11 -7.59 -15.29
CA LYS A 80 13.45 -8.78 -14.53
C LYS A 80 14.96 -8.80 -14.29
N ARG A 81 15.36 -8.56 -13.04
CA ARG A 81 16.76 -8.61 -12.63
C ARG A 81 17.29 -10.02 -12.84
N ARG A 82 18.45 -10.14 -13.48
CA ARG A 82 19.08 -11.41 -13.81
C ARG A 82 20.11 -11.76 -12.75
N LYS A 83 20.49 -13.05 -12.68
CA LYS A 83 21.54 -13.56 -11.78
C LYS A 83 22.89 -12.85 -11.93
N SER A 84 23.11 -12.17 -13.06
CA SER A 84 24.33 -11.41 -13.36
C SER A 84 24.31 -9.98 -12.82
N ASP A 85 23.19 -9.51 -12.25
CA ASP A 85 23.14 -8.18 -11.62
C ASP A 85 23.85 -8.22 -10.24
N PRO A 86 24.73 -7.25 -9.94
CA PRO A 86 25.49 -7.24 -8.68
C PRO A 86 24.56 -7.10 -7.47
N GLY A 87 24.71 -8.00 -6.47
CA GLY A 87 23.94 -7.97 -5.21
C GLY A 87 22.83 -9.02 -5.06
N MET A 88 22.62 -9.88 -6.07
CA MET A 88 21.60 -10.93 -6.06
C MET A 88 22.09 -12.25 -5.44
N THR A 89 21.46 -12.68 -4.35
CA THR A 89 21.65 -13.99 -3.72
C THR A 89 20.42 -14.88 -3.93
N LYS A 90 20.63 -16.18 -4.15
CA LYS A 90 19.53 -17.15 -4.20
C LYS A 90 19.13 -17.53 -2.78
N ILE A 91 17.85 -17.36 -2.43
CA ILE A 91 17.32 -17.78 -1.13
C ILE A 91 16.82 -19.23 -1.21
N CYS A 92 15.92 -19.55 -2.15
CA CYS A 92 15.50 -20.93 -2.50
C CYS A 92 14.59 -20.92 -3.74
N CYS A 93 14.36 -22.09 -4.39
CA CYS A 93 13.43 -22.35 -5.51
C CYS A 93 13.15 -21.17 -6.47
N GLY A 94 14.14 -20.77 -7.27
CA GLY A 94 13.94 -19.78 -8.34
C GLY A 94 13.78 -18.33 -7.88
N CYS A 95 13.66 -18.08 -6.57
CA CYS A 95 13.59 -16.73 -6.00
C CYS A 95 14.99 -16.12 -5.87
N LEU A 96 15.18 -15.02 -6.59
CA LEU A 96 16.35 -14.15 -6.52
C LEU A 96 16.06 -13.03 -5.52
N PHE A 97 16.97 -12.81 -4.59
CA PHE A 97 16.84 -11.77 -3.58
C PHE A 97 18.01 -10.81 -3.65
N ASP A 98 17.72 -9.52 -3.70
CA ASP A 98 18.73 -8.47 -3.70
C ASP A 98 19.16 -8.17 -2.26
N GLN A 99 20.14 -8.92 -1.77
CA GLN A 99 20.66 -8.77 -0.41
C GLN A 99 21.46 -7.47 -0.25
N GLY A 100 22.05 -6.93 -1.33
CA GLY A 100 22.79 -5.68 -1.30
C GLY A 100 21.90 -4.47 -1.03
N SER A 101 20.79 -4.36 -1.77
CA SER A 101 19.79 -3.31 -1.56
C SER A 101 19.05 -3.48 -0.23
N PHE A 102 18.80 -4.74 0.18
CA PHE A 102 18.16 -5.05 1.45
C PHE A 102 19.00 -4.65 2.66
N GLN A 103 20.30 -4.96 2.68
CA GLN A 103 21.19 -4.57 3.78
C GLN A 103 21.27 -3.04 3.92
N LYS A 104 21.34 -2.31 2.80
CA LYS A 104 21.41 -0.84 2.81
C LYS A 104 20.11 -0.18 3.30
N LYS A 105 18.96 -0.88 3.19
CA LYS A 105 17.62 -0.37 3.54
C LYS A 105 16.92 -1.21 4.62
N ARG A 106 17.69 -1.98 5.42
CA ARG A 106 17.14 -2.94 6.38
C ARG A 106 16.31 -2.27 7.47
N THR A 107 16.77 -1.14 7.98
CA THR A 107 16.08 -0.38 9.04
C THR A 107 14.68 0.10 8.62
N PRO A 108 14.49 0.83 7.50
CA PRO A 108 13.14 1.22 7.08
C PRO A 108 12.28 0.01 6.69
N PHE A 109 12.84 -1.05 6.12
CA PHE A 109 12.08 -2.24 5.79
C PHE A 109 11.48 -2.95 7.01
N ILE A 110 12.30 -3.14 8.06
CA ILE A 110 11.84 -3.78 9.31
C ILE A 110 10.76 -2.92 9.98
N VAL A 111 10.93 -1.60 9.97
CA VAL A 111 9.96 -0.67 10.57
C VAL A 111 8.62 -0.72 9.85
N ILE A 112 8.61 -0.71 8.51
CA ILE A 112 7.38 -0.83 7.72
C ILE A 112 6.69 -2.18 8.00
N ALA A 113 7.46 -3.27 8.06
CA ALA A 113 6.91 -4.59 8.38
C ALA A 113 6.30 -4.65 9.79
N LEU A 114 6.99 -4.10 10.79
CA LEU A 114 6.49 -4.03 12.17
C LEU A 114 5.25 -3.13 12.29
N SER A 115 5.22 -1.99 11.60
CA SER A 115 4.03 -1.13 11.56
C SER A 115 2.84 -1.82 10.89
N GLY A 116 3.09 -2.62 9.85
CA GLY A 116 2.05 -3.41 9.19
C GLY A 116 1.48 -4.49 10.10
N LEU A 117 2.30 -5.10 10.95
CA LEU A 117 1.87 -6.11 11.94
C LEU A 117 1.16 -5.48 13.16
N ALA A 118 1.48 -4.23 13.49
CA ALA A 118 0.87 -3.52 14.61
C ALA A 118 -0.64 -3.24 14.39
N VAL A 119 -1.08 -3.06 13.13
CA VAL A 119 -2.47 -2.73 12.80
C VAL A 119 -3.44 -3.91 13.08
N PRO A 120 -3.19 -5.14 12.61
CA PRO A 120 -3.99 -6.31 12.98
C PRO A 120 -4.00 -6.55 14.50
N LEU A 121 -2.85 -6.34 15.16
CA LEU A 121 -2.74 -6.50 16.60
C LEU A 121 -3.61 -5.48 17.33
N LEU A 122 -3.56 -4.22 16.90
CA LEU A 122 -4.39 -3.16 17.47
C LEU A 122 -5.88 -3.43 17.24
N SER A 123 -6.25 -3.87 16.04
CA SER A 123 -7.62 -4.26 15.69
C SER A 123 -8.13 -5.41 16.57
N ALA A 124 -7.30 -6.42 16.83
CA ALA A 124 -7.65 -7.49 17.74
C ALA A 124 -7.86 -6.98 19.18
N VAL A 125 -6.95 -6.13 19.68
CA VAL A 125 -7.06 -5.55 21.02
C VAL A 125 -8.32 -4.69 21.16
N THR A 126 -8.65 -3.86 20.15
CA THR A 126 -9.87 -3.04 20.18
C THR A 126 -11.15 -3.84 20.10
N THR A 127 -11.11 -5.05 19.51
CA THR A 127 -12.28 -5.92 19.39
C THR A 127 -12.58 -6.68 20.69
N PHE A 128 -11.55 -7.05 21.46
CA PHE A 128 -11.70 -7.88 22.67
C PHE A 128 -11.55 -7.13 24.00
N ALA A 129 -11.06 -5.88 24.01
CA ALA A 129 -10.88 -5.09 25.22
C ALA A 129 -12.00 -4.07 25.46
N SER A 130 -12.13 -3.59 26.71
CA SER A 130 -13.03 -2.48 27.04
C SER A 130 -12.61 -1.19 26.31
N LEU A 131 -13.61 -0.37 25.96
CA LEU A 131 -13.42 0.86 25.17
C LEU A 131 -12.27 1.75 25.68
N GLY A 132 -12.14 1.91 27.00
CA GLY A 132 -11.09 2.72 27.62
C GLY A 132 -9.68 2.15 27.42
N ILE A 133 -9.52 0.83 27.48
CA ILE A 133 -8.23 0.16 27.24
C ILE A 133 -7.88 0.24 25.75
N GLY A 134 -8.87 0.08 24.86
CA GLY A 134 -8.68 0.19 23.42
C GLY A 134 -8.16 1.58 22.99
N ILE A 135 -8.75 2.65 23.54
CA ILE A 135 -8.29 4.03 23.26
C ILE A 135 -6.87 4.25 23.79
N GLY A 136 -6.59 3.82 25.03
CA GLY A 136 -5.27 3.96 25.64
C GLY A 136 -4.17 3.27 24.85
N VAL A 137 -4.38 2.01 24.45
CA VAL A 137 -3.41 1.25 23.64
C VAL A 137 -3.23 1.88 22.27
N SER A 138 -4.31 2.36 21.63
CA SER A 138 -4.23 3.03 20.32
C SER A 138 -3.38 4.30 20.38
N MET A 139 -3.54 5.12 21.41
CA MET A 139 -2.76 6.34 21.60
C MET A 139 -1.26 6.03 21.77
N ILE A 140 -0.93 5.01 22.56
CA ILE A 140 0.46 4.58 22.78
C ILE A 140 1.08 4.06 21.47
N VAL A 141 0.37 3.21 20.74
CA VAL A 141 0.84 2.65 19.47
C VAL A 141 1.08 3.77 18.43
N LEU A 142 0.19 4.76 18.35
CA LEU A 142 0.36 5.91 17.47
C LEU A 142 1.60 6.75 17.84
N LEU A 143 1.84 7.01 19.12
CA LEU A 143 3.01 7.74 19.59
C LEU A 143 4.32 7.00 19.29
N ILE A 144 4.34 5.67 19.50
CA ILE A 144 5.49 4.82 19.18
C ILE A 144 5.75 4.86 17.67
N LEU A 145 4.73 4.66 16.84
CA LEU A 145 4.86 4.70 15.39
C LEU A 145 5.34 6.06 14.89
N ALA A 146 4.82 7.16 15.44
CA ALA A 146 5.27 8.51 15.10
C ALA A 146 6.75 8.73 15.46
N THR A 147 7.16 8.31 16.66
CA THR A 147 8.55 8.44 17.13
C THR A 147 9.52 7.60 16.30
N VAL A 148 9.15 6.34 16.02
CA VAL A 148 9.97 5.44 15.18
C VAL A 148 10.09 6.00 13.76
N THR A 149 9.00 6.55 13.20
CA THR A 149 9.02 7.18 11.89
C THR A 149 9.95 8.39 11.85
N TYR A 150 9.94 9.23 12.90
CA TYR A 150 10.83 10.37 13.02
C TYR A 150 12.31 10.00 13.06
N VAL A 151 12.66 8.93 13.78
CA VAL A 151 14.06 8.51 13.96
C VAL A 151 14.60 7.77 12.74
N VAL A 152 13.76 6.97 12.07
CA VAL A 152 14.20 6.05 11.01
C VAL A 152 14.18 6.71 9.63
N PHE A 153 13.24 7.62 9.36
CA PHE A 153 13.16 8.29 8.07
C PHE A 153 13.98 9.59 8.05
N PRO A 154 14.58 9.96 6.90
CA PRO A 154 15.29 11.22 6.78
C PRO A 154 14.36 12.40 7.06
N ARG A 155 14.85 13.42 7.78
CA ARG A 155 14.05 14.57 8.26
C ARG A 155 13.26 15.30 7.16
N VAL A 156 13.71 15.21 5.91
CA VAL A 156 13.01 15.75 4.74
C VAL A 156 11.68 15.02 4.50
N VAL A 157 11.68 13.69 4.56
CA VAL A 157 10.48 12.86 4.38
C VAL A 157 9.51 13.08 5.55
N PHE A 158 10.02 13.15 6.78
CA PHE A 158 9.19 13.43 7.95
C PHE A 158 8.50 14.80 7.85
N ARG A 159 9.22 15.86 7.45
CA ARG A 159 8.63 17.20 7.27
C ARG A 159 7.53 17.21 6.21
N ILE A 160 7.70 16.47 5.11
CA ILE A 160 6.67 16.34 4.07
C ILE A 160 5.44 15.61 4.64
N ILE A 161 5.63 14.50 5.35
CA ILE A 161 4.53 13.74 5.95
C ILE A 161 3.75 14.59 6.96
N VAL A 162 4.44 15.31 7.85
CA VAL A 162 3.79 16.20 8.82
C VAL A 162 3.05 17.34 8.13
N ALA A 163 3.60 17.91 7.05
CA ALA A 163 2.94 18.96 6.28
C ALA A 163 1.72 18.48 5.49
N ILE A 164 1.60 17.19 5.19
CA ILE A 164 0.42 16.59 4.55
C ILE A 164 -0.66 16.22 5.59
N MET A 165 -0.25 15.90 6.82
CA MET A 165 -1.14 15.47 7.91
C MET A 165 -1.76 16.64 8.69
N LEU A 166 -1.21 17.86 8.57
CA LEU A 166 -1.63 19.07 9.26
C LEU A 166 -2.37 20.00 8.30
#